data_AF-A0A1W2C978-F1
#
_entry.id   AF-A0A1W2C978-F1
#
_cell.length_a   1.000
_cell.length_b   1.000
_cell.length_c   1.000
_cell.angle_alpha   90.00
_cell.angle_beta   90.00
_cell.angle_gamma   90.00
#
_symmetry.space_group_name_H-M   'P 1'
#
loop_
_entity.id
_entity.type
_entity.pdbx_description
1 polymer ?
#
loop_
_entity_poly.entity_id
_entity_poly.type
_entity_poly.pdbx_seq_one_letter_code
_entity_poly.pdbx_strand_id
1 'polypeptide(L)'
;MPLTAQHASTGVLDATVDPLGEGVPWEAIHRARPRAPLTCRECGHGLHAKVSPKGLRFFAHDRAAPTCSLVGETMAHRLLKLQLASAIRDTGWYAELEVAGDGWRADVLATSPDGARRMAWEAQLAQITVDELRERTARMEASGVPVCWVTDRERPWIGAVPAIRLSLADESGPPVAVDAKVVDGTGVFREAWCPRRRCENDGGAPGPCPGHGWWRPVEPDVDLSVFVAGVLAGTIRAHRTPRYSRFFLESARIVWTTRPHVITERAPAGSQRAPP
;
A
#
# COMPACT_ATOMS: atom_id res chain seq x y z
N MET A 1 16.36 -6.74 -8.35
CA MET A 1 17.58 -5.95 -8.58
C MET A 1 17.31 -4.71 -7.78
N PRO A 2 18.02 -4.50 -6.66
CA PRO A 2 17.57 -3.54 -5.67
C PRO A 2 17.48 -2.10 -6.18
N LEU A 3 16.52 -1.34 -5.64
CA LEU A 3 16.37 0.09 -5.88
C LEU A 3 17.20 0.92 -4.89
N THR A 4 17.66 0.31 -3.79
CA THR A 4 18.54 0.93 -2.81
C THR A 4 19.85 0.17 -2.64
N ALA A 5 20.90 0.87 -2.21
CA ALA A 5 22.19 0.27 -1.87
C ALA A 5 22.78 0.92 -0.63
N GLN A 6 23.57 0.17 0.13
CA GLN A 6 24.39 0.75 1.19
C GLN A 6 25.70 1.26 0.57
N HIS A 7 26.01 2.53 0.76
CA HIS A 7 27.32 3.10 0.46
C HIS A 7 28.16 3.20 1.74
N ALA A 8 29.46 2.89 1.64
CA ALA A 8 30.33 2.75 2.81
C ALA A 8 30.45 4.03 3.67
N SER A 9 30.41 5.22 3.04
CA SER A 9 30.64 6.49 3.76
C SER A 9 29.41 7.39 3.86
N THR A 10 28.42 7.24 2.98
CA THR A 10 27.28 8.18 2.88
C THR A 10 25.94 7.53 3.23
N GLY A 11 25.93 6.31 3.75
CA GLY A 11 24.69 5.66 4.15
C GLY A 11 23.92 5.03 2.98
N VAL A 12 22.60 4.99 3.11
CA VAL A 12 21.71 4.38 2.11
C VAL A 12 21.54 5.33 0.92
N LEU A 13 21.74 4.80 -0.28
CA LEU A 13 21.46 5.47 -1.54
C LEU A 13 20.19 4.90 -2.17
N ASP A 14 19.31 5.78 -2.63
CA ASP A 14 18.05 5.49 -3.31
C ASP A 14 18.15 5.92 -4.77
N ALA A 15 18.08 4.95 -5.69
CA ALA A 15 18.17 5.18 -7.13
C ALA A 15 16.96 5.94 -7.73
N THR A 16 15.93 6.19 -6.93
CA THR A 16 14.63 6.73 -7.35
C THR A 16 14.50 8.23 -7.11
N VAL A 17 15.49 8.85 -6.46
CA VAL A 17 15.54 10.28 -6.17
C VAL A 17 16.85 10.89 -6.68
N ASP A 18 16.87 12.21 -6.81
CA ASP A 18 18.06 12.97 -7.16
C ASP A 18 18.12 14.23 -6.27
N PRO A 19 19.15 14.38 -5.40
CA PRO A 19 20.27 13.46 -5.17
C PRO A 19 19.83 12.13 -4.54
N LEU A 20 20.67 11.09 -4.64
CA LEU A 20 20.40 9.71 -4.20
C LEU A 20 20.24 9.55 -2.67
N GLY A 21 20.53 10.60 -1.91
CA GLY A 21 20.72 10.57 -0.46
C GLY A 21 22.01 11.31 -0.09
N GLU A 22 21.98 12.10 0.99
CA GLU A 22 23.14 12.87 1.50
C GLU A 22 23.86 13.72 0.43
N GLY A 23 23.10 14.22 -0.56
CA GLY A 23 23.64 15.05 -1.65
C GLY A 23 24.43 14.31 -2.74
N VAL A 24 24.49 12.97 -2.71
CA VAL A 24 25.24 12.19 -3.69
C VAL A 24 24.53 12.20 -5.06
N PRO A 25 25.12 12.75 -6.13
CA PRO A 25 24.52 12.71 -7.46
C PRO A 25 24.70 11.33 -8.11
N TRP A 26 23.83 10.97 -9.05
CA TRP A 26 23.88 9.67 -9.74
C TRP A 26 25.21 9.42 -10.46
N GLU A 27 25.79 10.47 -11.04
CA GLU A 27 27.04 10.44 -11.79
C GLU A 27 28.25 10.09 -10.91
N ALA A 28 28.15 10.34 -9.59
CA ALA A 28 29.22 9.99 -8.64
C ALA A 28 29.35 8.47 -8.44
N ILE A 29 28.31 7.69 -8.76
CA ILE A 29 28.32 6.23 -8.59
C ILE A 29 28.16 5.45 -9.89
N HIS A 30 27.50 6.03 -10.90
CA HIS A 30 27.26 5.37 -12.18
C HIS A 30 28.46 5.53 -13.10
N ARG A 31 29.10 4.39 -13.43
CA ARG A 31 30.33 4.33 -14.25
C ARG A 31 31.52 5.09 -13.66
N ALA A 32 31.48 5.42 -12.37
CA ALA A 32 32.55 6.09 -11.66
C ALA A 32 33.84 5.24 -11.61
N ARG A 33 34.99 5.92 -11.58
CA ARG A 33 36.33 5.33 -11.40
C ARG A 33 37.12 6.12 -10.34
N PRO A 34 37.64 5.48 -9.27
CA PRO A 34 37.44 4.08 -8.91
C PRO A 34 35.96 3.79 -8.63
N ARG A 35 35.61 2.50 -8.64
CA ARG A 35 34.23 2.07 -8.52
C ARG A 35 33.67 2.42 -7.14
N ALA A 36 32.44 2.94 -7.10
CA ALA A 36 31.77 3.27 -5.83
C ALA A 36 31.58 2.02 -4.95
N PRO A 37 31.89 2.10 -3.63
CA PRO A 37 31.77 0.99 -2.68
C PRO A 37 30.31 0.78 -2.26
N LEU A 38 29.55 0.09 -3.11
CA LEU A 38 28.12 -0.20 -2.89
C LEU A 38 27.91 -1.65 -2.48
N THR A 39 27.07 -1.89 -1.48
CA THR A 39 26.68 -3.24 -1.03
C THR A 39 25.17 -3.39 -0.91
N CYS A 40 24.71 -4.63 -1.07
CA CYS A 40 23.32 -5.00 -0.92
C CYS A 40 22.90 -4.95 0.54
N ARG A 41 21.78 -4.29 0.83
CA ARG A 41 21.25 -4.15 2.19
C ARG A 41 20.69 -5.45 2.78
N GLU A 42 20.43 -6.46 1.94
CA GLU A 42 20.01 -7.79 2.40
C GLU A 42 21.19 -8.75 2.59
N CYS A 43 21.98 -8.98 1.54
CA CYS A 43 23.00 -10.02 1.56
C CYS A 43 24.44 -9.51 1.73
N GLY A 44 24.65 -8.19 1.79
CA GLY A 44 25.98 -7.58 1.94
C GLY A 44 26.88 -7.66 0.70
N HIS A 45 26.50 -8.39 -0.34
CA HIS A 45 27.30 -8.51 -1.57
C HIS A 45 27.44 -7.20 -2.34
N GLY A 46 28.56 -7.06 -3.06
CA GLY A 46 28.85 -5.89 -3.87
C GLY A 46 27.80 -5.62 -4.96
N LEU A 47 27.48 -4.34 -5.15
CA LEU A 47 26.53 -3.84 -6.14
C LEU A 47 27.18 -2.83 -7.10
N HIS A 48 26.69 -2.72 -8.33
CA HIS A 48 26.96 -1.58 -9.22
C HIS A 48 25.67 -0.90 -9.67
N ALA A 49 25.76 0.42 -9.85
CA ALA A 49 24.73 1.22 -10.50
C ALA A 49 24.56 0.82 -11.97
N LYS A 50 23.31 0.65 -12.41
CA LYS A 50 22.92 0.42 -13.80
C LYS A 50 21.71 1.27 -14.17
N VAL A 51 21.56 1.48 -15.47
CA VAL A 51 20.37 2.08 -16.07
C VAL A 51 19.77 1.08 -17.05
N SER A 52 18.47 0.86 -16.97
CA SER A 52 17.73 0.01 -17.92
C SER A 52 17.59 0.71 -19.29
N PRO A 53 17.25 -0.02 -20.36
CA PRO A 53 16.95 0.61 -21.66
C PRO A 53 15.84 1.67 -21.59
N LYS A 54 14.88 1.53 -20.66
CA LYS A 54 13.79 2.49 -20.42
C LYS A 54 14.18 3.62 -19.45
N GLY A 55 15.47 3.81 -19.14
CA GLY A 55 15.95 4.90 -18.29
C GLY A 55 15.86 4.67 -16.77
N LEU A 56 15.22 3.59 -16.31
CA LEU A 56 15.16 3.28 -14.87
C LEU A 56 16.55 3.00 -14.28
N ARG A 57 16.92 3.75 -13.24
CA ARG A 57 18.13 3.58 -12.41
C ARG A 57 17.90 2.46 -11.38
N PHE A 58 18.90 1.60 -11.17
CA PHE A 58 18.85 0.51 -10.17
C PHE A 58 20.25 0.01 -9.83
N PHE A 59 20.35 -0.89 -8.85
CA PHE A 59 21.59 -1.55 -8.47
C PHE A 59 21.58 -3.05 -8.83
N ALA A 60 22.69 -3.53 -9.39
CA ALA A 60 22.87 -4.91 -9.79
C ALA A 60 23.96 -5.59 -8.98
N HIS A 61 23.74 -6.84 -8.60
CA HIS A 61 24.78 -7.64 -7.94
C HIS A 61 25.95 -7.92 -8.88
N ASP A 62 27.16 -7.87 -8.33
CA ASP A 62 28.40 -8.12 -9.07
C ASP A 62 28.61 -9.58 -9.43
N ARG A 63 28.10 -10.45 -8.56
CA ARG A 63 28.13 -11.89 -8.70
C ARG A 63 26.72 -12.41 -8.45
N ALA A 64 26.44 -13.62 -8.92
CA ALA A 64 25.18 -14.27 -8.60
C ALA A 64 25.01 -14.36 -7.07
N ALA A 65 23.85 -13.91 -6.58
CA ALA A 65 23.47 -13.98 -5.18
C ALA A 65 22.15 -14.75 -5.07
N PRO A 66 22.12 -16.07 -5.34
CA PRO A 66 20.89 -16.84 -5.52
C PRO A 66 20.00 -16.91 -4.27
N THR A 67 20.58 -16.71 -3.09
CA THR A 67 19.86 -16.68 -1.80
C THR A 67 19.33 -15.29 -1.44
N CYS A 68 19.66 -14.25 -2.21
CA CYS A 68 19.19 -12.89 -2.01
C CYS A 68 17.80 -12.74 -2.63
N SER A 69 16.79 -12.42 -1.83
CA SER A 69 15.41 -12.28 -2.31
C SER A 69 15.21 -11.09 -3.26
N LEU A 70 16.16 -10.13 -3.29
CA LEU A 70 16.19 -9.05 -4.30
C LEU A 70 16.68 -9.53 -5.67
N VAL A 71 17.14 -10.78 -5.83
CA VAL A 71 17.44 -11.38 -7.13
C VAL A 71 16.15 -11.92 -7.77
N GLY A 72 15.96 -11.70 -9.07
CA GLY A 72 14.79 -12.21 -9.80
C GLY A 72 13.55 -11.31 -9.75
N GLU A 73 13.56 -10.23 -8.96
CA GLU A 73 12.51 -9.22 -8.96
C GLU A 73 12.22 -8.68 -10.38
N THR A 74 10.94 -8.58 -10.77
CA THR A 74 10.53 -8.18 -12.11
C THR A 74 10.48 -6.66 -12.28
N MET A 75 10.46 -6.17 -13.53
CA MET A 75 10.28 -4.74 -13.79
C MET A 75 8.94 -4.22 -13.25
N ALA A 76 7.86 -4.99 -13.39
CA ALA A 76 6.54 -4.62 -12.89
C ALA A 76 6.53 -4.39 -11.38
N HIS A 77 7.22 -5.25 -10.61
CA HIS A 77 7.32 -5.08 -9.15
C HIS A 77 8.04 -3.76 -8.79
N ARG A 78 9.12 -3.43 -9.50
CA ARG A 78 9.86 -2.18 -9.30
C ARG A 78 9.04 -0.94 -9.67
N LEU A 79 8.33 -0.98 -10.80
CA LEU A 79 7.45 0.12 -11.20
C LEU A 79 6.35 0.37 -10.17
N LEU A 80 5.77 -0.69 -9.60
CA LEU A 80 4.77 -0.55 -8.54
C LEU A 80 5.37 0.09 -7.27
N LYS A 81 6.58 -0.31 -6.84
CA LYS A 81 7.28 0.35 -5.72
C LYS A 81 7.53 1.83 -5.99
N LEU A 82 7.92 2.19 -7.21
CA LEU A 82 8.16 3.58 -7.61
C LEU A 82 6.88 4.41 -7.57
N GLN A 83 5.77 3.87 -8.09
CA GLN A 83 4.47 4.53 -8.05
C GLN A 83 4.03 4.77 -6.60
N LEU A 84 4.19 3.78 -5.72
CA LEU A 84 3.89 3.91 -4.30
C LEU A 84 4.79 4.95 -3.63
N ALA A 85 6.11 4.88 -3.84
CA ALA A 85 7.05 5.84 -3.27
C ALA A 85 6.76 7.28 -3.74
N SER A 86 6.44 7.47 -5.03
CA SER A 86 6.03 8.78 -5.57
C SER A 86 4.75 9.28 -4.90
N ALA A 87 3.69 8.45 -4.89
CA ALA A 87 2.41 8.82 -4.30
C ALA A 87 2.54 9.16 -2.80
N ILE A 88 3.42 8.48 -2.06
CA ILE A 88 3.71 8.82 -0.66
C ILE A 88 4.44 10.16 -0.56
N ARG A 89 5.49 10.38 -1.36
CA ARG A 89 6.27 11.64 -1.36
C ARG A 89 5.42 12.85 -1.72
N ASP A 90 4.46 12.69 -2.62
CA ASP A 90 3.52 13.76 -3.02
C ASP A 90 2.60 14.21 -1.87
N THR A 91 2.48 13.41 -0.79
CA THR A 91 1.78 13.79 0.44
C THR A 91 2.65 14.56 1.45
N GLY A 92 3.93 14.76 1.13
CA GLY A 92 4.93 15.34 2.04
C GLY A 92 5.50 14.35 3.06
N TRP A 93 5.13 13.07 3.01
CA TRP A 93 5.74 12.02 3.83
C TRP A 93 7.07 11.57 3.23
N TYR A 94 7.96 11.07 4.09
CA TYR A 94 9.17 10.39 3.64
C TYR A 94 8.81 9.00 3.14
N ALA A 95 9.35 8.60 1.98
CA ALA A 95 9.21 7.25 1.44
C ALA A 95 10.59 6.63 1.23
N GLU A 96 10.89 5.59 1.99
CA GLU A 96 12.13 4.82 1.89
C GLU A 96 11.85 3.44 1.30
N LEU A 97 12.66 3.01 0.34
CA LEU A 97 12.50 1.70 -0.30
C LEU A 97 13.31 0.61 0.42
N GLU A 98 12.79 -0.62 0.38
CA GLU A 98 13.49 -1.84 0.80
C GLU A 98 14.01 -1.77 2.26
N VAL A 99 13.22 -1.19 3.16
CA VAL A 99 13.60 -0.93 4.55
C VAL A 99 13.46 -2.19 5.39
N ALA A 100 14.57 -2.65 5.97
CA ALA A 100 14.57 -3.75 6.92
C ALA A 100 14.05 -3.30 8.31
N GLY A 101 13.30 -4.18 8.95
CA GLY A 101 12.93 -4.11 10.36
C GLY A 101 13.24 -5.43 11.06
N ASP A 102 12.66 -5.64 12.24
CA ASP A 102 12.90 -6.85 13.04
C ASP A 102 12.17 -8.07 12.41
N GLY A 103 12.90 -8.85 11.62
CA GLY A 103 12.36 -10.05 10.95
C GLY A 103 11.40 -9.75 9.79
N TRP A 104 11.34 -8.51 9.32
CA TRP A 104 10.56 -8.11 8.14
C TRP A 104 11.33 -7.10 7.29
N ARG A 105 10.87 -6.89 6.06
CA ARG A 105 11.36 -5.82 5.18
C ARG A 105 10.18 -5.24 4.43
N ALA A 106 10.05 -3.91 4.47
CA ALA A 106 9.05 -3.19 3.72
C ALA A 106 9.56 -2.96 2.28
N ASP A 107 8.71 -3.18 1.29
CA ASP A 107 9.01 -2.75 -0.08
C ASP A 107 9.10 -1.21 -0.16
N VAL A 108 8.16 -0.51 0.46
CA VAL A 108 8.20 0.94 0.70
C VAL A 108 7.72 1.23 2.13
N LEU A 109 8.50 1.98 2.90
CA LEU A 109 8.14 2.45 4.22
C LEU A 109 7.84 3.96 4.15
N ALA A 110 6.61 4.33 4.48
CA ALA A 110 6.21 5.72 4.67
C ALA A 110 6.49 6.14 6.11
N THR A 111 7.11 7.30 6.31
CA THR A 111 7.35 7.91 7.63
C THR A 111 6.83 9.34 7.64
N SER A 112 6.07 9.73 8.65
CA SER A 112 5.53 11.09 8.75
C SER A 112 6.64 12.12 8.94
N PRO A 113 6.41 13.40 8.59
CA PRO A 113 7.43 14.45 8.72
C PRO A 113 8.04 14.58 10.12
N ASP A 114 7.24 14.33 11.15
CA ASP A 114 7.63 14.34 12.56
C ASP A 114 8.23 13.01 13.05
N GLY A 115 8.32 11.99 12.19
CA GLY A 115 8.79 10.64 12.52
C GLY A 115 7.85 9.81 13.40
N ALA A 116 6.72 10.36 13.84
CA ALA A 116 5.86 9.73 14.84
C ALA A 116 5.02 8.57 14.29
N ARG A 117 4.77 8.54 12.99
CA ARG A 117 3.94 7.53 12.32
C ARG A 117 4.72 6.88 11.19
N ARG A 118 4.55 5.57 11.07
CA ARG A 118 5.13 4.75 10.01
C ARG A 118 4.07 3.84 9.42
N MET A 119 4.22 3.50 8.14
CA MET A 119 3.35 2.55 7.45
C MET A 119 4.08 1.86 6.30
N ALA A 120 4.00 0.54 6.24
CA ALA A 120 4.55 -0.25 5.15
C ALA A 120 3.56 -0.35 3.99
N TRP A 121 4.10 -0.37 2.78
CA TRP A 121 3.39 -0.59 1.53
C TRP A 121 4.10 -1.71 0.77
N GLU A 122 3.41 -2.85 0.63
CA GLU A 122 3.97 -4.08 0.08
C GLU A 122 3.47 -4.32 -1.34
N ALA A 123 4.36 -4.37 -2.32
CA ALA A 123 4.00 -4.67 -3.69
C ALA A 123 4.01 -6.20 -3.89
N GLN A 124 2.84 -6.83 -4.00
CA GLN A 124 2.71 -8.28 -4.05
C GLN A 124 2.18 -8.76 -5.41
N LEU A 125 3.10 -9.02 -6.34
CA LEU A 125 2.77 -9.53 -7.67
C LEU A 125 2.90 -11.05 -7.77
N ALA A 126 3.83 -11.65 -7.03
CA ALA A 126 4.04 -13.10 -7.00
C ALA A 126 2.89 -13.82 -6.26
N GLN A 127 2.77 -15.14 -6.50
CA GLN A 127 1.87 -15.98 -5.71
C GLN A 127 2.35 -16.02 -4.24
N ILE A 128 1.39 -15.94 -3.33
CA ILE A 128 1.59 -16.02 -1.88
C ILE A 128 0.30 -16.53 -1.26
N THR A 129 0.41 -17.26 -0.16
CA THR A 129 -0.76 -17.77 0.57
C THR A 129 -1.34 -16.68 1.47
N VAL A 130 -2.61 -16.85 1.86
CA VAL A 130 -3.26 -15.96 2.84
C VAL A 130 -2.54 -16.02 4.19
N ASP A 131 -2.11 -17.20 4.62
CA ASP A 131 -1.49 -17.39 5.94
C ASP A 131 -0.10 -16.75 5.99
N GLU A 132 0.70 -16.87 4.94
CA GLU A 132 1.99 -16.16 4.85
C GLU A 132 1.82 -14.64 4.87
N LEU A 133 0.80 -14.11 4.19
CA LEU A 133 0.46 -12.69 4.25
C LEU A 133 0.05 -12.25 5.66
N ARG A 134 -0.73 -13.06 6.38
CA ARG A 134 -1.12 -12.78 7.77
C ARG A 134 0.09 -12.78 8.69
N GLU A 135 0.99 -13.75 8.57
CA GLU A 135 2.22 -13.80 9.35
C GLU A 135 3.11 -12.58 9.09
N ARG A 136 3.31 -12.21 7.82
CA ARG A 136 4.09 -11.01 7.45
C ARG A 136 3.44 -9.73 7.97
N THR A 137 2.11 -9.63 7.87
CA THR A 137 1.32 -8.52 8.42
C THR A 137 1.53 -8.42 9.94
N ALA A 138 1.38 -9.53 10.66
CA ALA A 138 1.54 -9.57 12.11
C ALA A 138 2.96 -9.18 12.56
N ARG A 139 4.01 -9.59 11.84
CA ARG A 139 5.41 -9.20 12.15
C ARG A 139 5.63 -7.69 12.03
N MET A 140 5.09 -7.05 10.99
CA MET A 140 5.18 -5.60 10.82
C MET A 140 4.36 -4.86 11.88
N GLU A 141 3.13 -5.32 12.14
CA GLU A 141 2.24 -4.73 13.15
C GLU A 141 2.83 -4.84 14.56
N ALA A 142 3.50 -5.95 14.90
CA ALA A 142 4.23 -6.12 16.16
C ALA A 142 5.38 -5.12 16.32
N SER A 143 5.92 -4.59 15.21
CA SER A 143 6.91 -3.51 15.20
C SER A 143 6.28 -2.10 15.18
N GLY A 144 4.96 -2.00 15.34
CA GLY A 144 4.23 -0.73 15.27
C GLY A 144 4.11 -0.18 13.85
N VAL A 145 4.31 -1.02 12.82
CA VAL A 145 4.24 -0.64 11.40
C VAL A 145 3.01 -1.30 10.77
N PRO A 146 1.86 -0.61 10.68
CA PRO A 146 0.73 -1.10 9.88
C PRO A 146 1.14 -1.26 8.42
N VAL A 147 0.45 -2.13 7.68
CA VAL A 147 0.79 -2.46 6.28
C VAL A 147 -0.41 -2.36 5.36
N CYS A 148 -0.18 -1.91 4.12
CA CYS A 148 -1.10 -2.09 3.00
C CYS A 148 -0.45 -2.96 1.90
N TRP A 149 -1.10 -4.05 1.53
CA TRP A 149 -0.69 -4.92 0.42
C TRP A 149 -1.30 -4.45 -0.90
N VAL A 150 -0.48 -4.34 -1.94
CA VAL A 150 -0.86 -3.76 -3.24
C VAL A 150 -0.56 -4.77 -4.35
N THR A 151 -1.52 -4.98 -5.24
CA THR A 151 -1.36 -5.87 -6.41
C THR A 151 -2.11 -5.31 -7.61
N ASP A 152 -1.71 -5.68 -8.82
CA ASP A 152 -2.43 -5.38 -10.07
C ASP A 152 -3.31 -6.56 -10.54
N ARG A 153 -3.30 -7.68 -9.80
CA ARG A 153 -4.02 -8.91 -10.17
C ARG A 153 -5.20 -9.17 -9.25
N GLU A 154 -6.19 -9.89 -9.77
CA GLU A 154 -7.20 -10.48 -8.89
C GLU A 154 -6.56 -11.54 -7.99
N ARG A 155 -6.83 -11.44 -6.68
CA ARG A 155 -6.22 -12.28 -5.66
C ARG A 155 -7.24 -12.64 -4.57
N PRO A 156 -7.28 -13.90 -4.12
CA PRO A 156 -8.23 -14.36 -3.09
C PRO A 156 -7.96 -13.76 -1.71
N TRP A 157 -6.75 -13.24 -1.48
CA TRP A 157 -6.35 -12.63 -0.21
C TRP A 157 -6.81 -11.17 -0.05
N ILE A 158 -7.37 -10.54 -1.09
CA ILE A 158 -7.92 -9.18 -0.99
C ILE A 158 -9.10 -9.18 -0.02
N GLY A 159 -8.93 -8.53 1.13
CA GLY A 159 -9.90 -8.51 2.23
C GLY A 159 -9.64 -9.56 3.31
N ALA A 160 -8.67 -10.45 3.15
CA ALA A 160 -8.16 -11.28 4.25
C ALA A 160 -7.10 -10.55 5.09
N VAL A 161 -6.36 -9.64 4.46
CA VAL A 161 -5.39 -8.69 5.03
C VAL A 161 -5.70 -7.28 4.50
N PRO A 162 -5.15 -6.20 5.11
CA PRO A 162 -5.34 -4.85 4.59
C PRO A 162 -4.69 -4.71 3.21
N ALA A 163 -5.50 -4.69 2.16
CA ALA A 163 -5.05 -4.84 0.79
C ALA A 163 -5.86 -3.97 -0.16
N ILE A 164 -5.24 -3.59 -1.28
CA ILE A 164 -5.89 -2.96 -2.43
C ILE A 164 -5.47 -3.64 -3.74
N ARG A 165 -6.34 -3.57 -4.74
CA ARG A 165 -6.01 -3.93 -6.12
C ARG A 165 -6.01 -2.68 -6.99
N LEU A 166 -5.00 -2.55 -7.83
CA LEU A 166 -4.89 -1.49 -8.81
C LEU A 166 -5.32 -1.99 -10.19
N SER A 167 -5.93 -1.10 -10.96
CA SER A 167 -5.97 -1.19 -12.42
C SER A 167 -4.93 -0.22 -12.95
N LEU A 168 -3.88 -0.77 -13.55
CA LEU A 168 -2.88 0.03 -14.25
C LEU A 168 -3.47 0.47 -15.59
N ALA A 169 -3.24 1.71 -16.00
CA ALA A 169 -3.68 2.20 -17.30
C ALA A 169 -3.04 1.35 -18.41
N ASP A 170 -3.81 1.06 -19.46
CA ASP A 170 -3.35 0.26 -20.60
C ASP A 170 -2.19 0.99 -21.30
N GLU A 171 -1.10 0.27 -21.64
CA GLU A 171 0.11 0.87 -22.26
C GLU A 171 -0.15 1.43 -23.69
N SER A 172 -1.38 1.32 -24.19
CA SER A 172 -1.83 1.69 -25.53
C SER A 172 -2.10 3.19 -25.72
N GLY A 173 -2.06 4.02 -24.66
CA GLY A 173 -2.32 5.46 -24.71
C GLY A 173 -1.04 6.32 -24.80
N PRO A 174 -1.14 7.61 -25.19
CA PRO A 174 0.01 8.52 -25.11
C PRO A 174 0.57 8.56 -23.67
N PRO A 175 1.88 8.77 -23.48
CA PRO A 175 2.57 8.70 -22.20
C PRO A 175 2.23 9.91 -21.32
N VAL A 176 0.98 9.98 -20.88
CA VAL A 176 0.57 10.78 -19.74
C VAL A 176 0.63 9.83 -18.56
N ALA A 177 1.31 10.20 -17.48
CA ALA A 177 1.31 9.43 -16.25
C ALA A 177 -0.10 9.46 -15.65
N VAL A 178 -0.98 8.57 -16.13
CA VAL A 178 -2.33 8.42 -15.58
C VAL A 178 -2.17 7.71 -14.25
N ASP A 179 -2.72 8.32 -13.19
CA ASP A 179 -2.68 7.74 -11.86
C ASP A 179 -3.41 6.37 -11.87
N ALA A 180 -2.83 5.39 -11.19
CA ALA A 180 -3.41 4.06 -11.11
C ALA A 180 -4.72 4.13 -10.32
N LYS A 181 -5.72 3.36 -10.73
CA LYS A 181 -7.02 3.34 -10.05
C LYS A 181 -7.08 2.19 -9.05
N VAL A 182 -7.53 2.46 -7.84
CA VAL A 182 -7.86 1.46 -6.82
C VAL A 182 -9.25 0.88 -7.12
N VAL A 183 -9.27 -0.39 -7.53
CA VAL A 183 -10.43 -1.10 -8.09
C VAL A 183 -10.93 -2.27 -7.22
N ASP A 184 -10.27 -2.54 -6.08
CA ASP A 184 -10.73 -3.47 -5.05
C ASP A 184 -10.01 -3.16 -3.73
N GLY A 185 -10.55 -3.64 -2.61
CA GLY A 185 -9.98 -3.45 -1.26
C GLY A 185 -10.48 -2.21 -0.52
N THR A 186 -11.09 -1.25 -1.22
CA THR A 186 -11.84 -0.14 -0.61
C THR A 186 -13.31 -0.50 -0.43
N GLY A 187 -13.97 0.11 0.56
CA GLY A 187 -15.39 -0.13 0.78
C GLY A 187 -16.17 1.05 1.37
N VAL A 188 -17.45 1.12 1.01
CA VAL A 188 -18.44 2.01 1.60
C VAL A 188 -19.59 1.19 2.17
N PHE A 189 -20.09 1.61 3.34
CA PHE A 189 -21.32 1.06 3.88
C PHE A 189 -22.51 1.76 3.23
N ARG A 190 -23.43 0.98 2.66
CA ARG A 190 -24.69 1.47 2.09
C ARG A 190 -25.84 0.97 2.95
N GLU A 191 -26.63 1.92 3.45
CA GLU A 191 -27.83 1.62 4.20
C GLU A 191 -28.84 0.87 3.32
N ALA A 192 -29.47 -0.14 3.90
CA ALA A 192 -30.54 -0.91 3.33
C ALA A 192 -31.87 -0.46 3.92
N TRP A 193 -32.92 -0.61 3.12
CA TRP A 193 -34.29 -0.41 3.56
C TRP A 193 -34.65 -1.42 4.66
N CYS A 194 -35.31 -0.99 5.73
CA CYS A 194 -35.82 -1.91 6.78
C CYS A 194 -37.28 -2.33 6.48
N PRO A 195 -37.53 -3.43 5.74
CA PRO A 195 -38.89 -3.82 5.38
C PRO A 195 -39.74 -4.21 6.61
N ARG A 196 -39.09 -4.64 7.69
CA ARG A 196 -39.76 -5.13 8.90
C ARG A 196 -39.98 -4.05 9.97
N ARG A 197 -39.55 -2.81 9.74
CA ARG A 197 -39.71 -1.66 10.67
C ARG A 197 -39.29 -1.98 12.12
N ARG A 198 -38.26 -2.81 12.30
CA ARG A 198 -37.77 -3.23 13.62
C ARG A 198 -36.73 -2.28 14.21
N CYS A 199 -36.40 -1.22 13.48
CA CYS A 199 -35.46 -0.18 13.92
C CYS A 199 -36.29 1.03 14.31
N GLU A 200 -36.09 1.55 15.51
CA GLU A 200 -36.72 2.78 15.97
C GLU A 200 -36.03 3.96 15.28
N ASN A 201 -36.41 4.27 14.04
CA ASN A 201 -36.20 5.58 13.45
C ASN A 201 -37.51 6.38 13.63
N ASP A 202 -37.54 7.22 14.67
CA ASP A 202 -38.31 8.46 14.86
C ASP A 202 -39.63 8.65 14.06
N GLY A 203 -40.58 7.71 14.12
CA GLY A 203 -41.95 7.95 13.64
C GLY A 203 -42.45 7.12 12.45
N GLY A 204 -41.92 5.93 12.21
CA GLY A 204 -42.68 4.89 11.51
C GLY A 204 -42.85 5.08 9.99
N ALA A 205 -41.90 5.71 9.29
CA ALA A 205 -41.81 5.60 7.84
C ALA A 205 -40.79 4.50 7.45
N PRO A 206 -41.08 3.63 6.46
CA PRO A 206 -40.10 2.70 5.95
C PRO A 206 -39.00 3.50 5.21
N GLY A 207 -37.74 3.15 5.44
CA GLY A 207 -36.59 3.89 4.90
C GLY A 207 -35.25 3.17 5.09
N PRO A 208 -34.16 3.68 4.48
CA PRO A 208 -32.79 3.32 4.86
C PRO A 208 -32.58 3.68 6.34
N CYS A 209 -31.92 2.80 7.09
CA CYS A 209 -31.59 3.08 8.48
C CYS A 209 -30.14 2.69 8.79
N PRO A 210 -29.42 3.50 9.59
CA PRO A 210 -28.11 3.12 10.11
C PRO A 210 -28.14 1.75 10.79
N GLY A 211 -27.03 1.01 10.71
CA GLY A 211 -26.92 -0.35 11.23
C GLY A 211 -27.53 -1.45 10.35
N HIS A 212 -28.38 -1.11 9.37
CA HIS A 212 -28.88 -2.06 8.36
C HIS A 212 -28.34 -1.69 6.99
N GLY A 213 -27.58 -2.59 6.38
CA GLY A 213 -26.91 -2.29 5.14
C GLY A 213 -25.94 -3.38 4.74
N TRP A 214 -25.17 -3.09 3.72
CA TRP A 214 -24.10 -3.95 3.26
C TRP A 214 -22.91 -3.09 2.82
N TRP A 215 -21.73 -3.67 2.93
CA TRP A 215 -20.52 -3.06 2.37
C TRP A 215 -20.42 -3.38 0.87
N ARG A 216 -20.02 -2.38 0.08
CA ARG A 216 -19.73 -2.49 -1.36
C ARG A 216 -18.42 -1.78 -1.72
N PRO A 217 -17.84 -2.05 -2.90
CA PRO A 217 -16.76 -1.24 -3.45
C PRO A 217 -17.12 0.26 -3.52
N VAL A 218 -16.10 1.11 -3.50
CA VAL A 218 -16.24 2.54 -3.79
C VAL A 218 -16.47 2.72 -5.30
N GLU A 219 -17.42 3.57 -5.68
CA GLU A 219 -17.69 3.91 -7.07
C GLU A 219 -17.83 5.45 -7.19
N PRO A 220 -17.15 6.12 -8.14
CA PRO A 220 -16.15 5.55 -9.07
C PRO A 220 -14.85 5.12 -8.35
N ASP A 221 -14.00 4.36 -9.05
CA ASP A 221 -12.71 3.92 -8.55
C ASP A 221 -11.82 5.12 -8.13
N VAL A 222 -11.04 4.91 -7.07
CA VAL A 222 -10.26 5.98 -6.42
C VAL A 222 -8.86 6.06 -7.01
N ASP A 223 -8.35 7.27 -7.26
CA ASP A 223 -6.95 7.47 -7.63
C ASP A 223 -5.98 6.99 -6.54
N LEU A 224 -4.89 6.32 -6.91
CA LEU A 224 -3.90 5.82 -5.96
C LEU A 224 -3.33 6.95 -5.10
N SER A 225 -3.03 8.11 -5.69
CA SER A 225 -2.56 9.29 -4.95
C SER A 225 -3.56 9.74 -3.87
N VAL A 226 -4.85 9.80 -4.21
CA VAL A 226 -5.93 10.17 -3.28
C VAL A 226 -6.07 9.12 -2.17
N PHE A 227 -5.99 7.84 -2.52
CA PHE A 227 -6.03 6.76 -1.55
C PHE A 227 -4.86 6.83 -0.57
N VAL A 228 -3.63 6.95 -1.08
CA VAL A 228 -2.40 7.06 -0.26
C VAL A 228 -2.50 8.27 0.67
N ALA A 229 -2.87 9.44 0.14
CA ALA A 229 -3.06 10.66 0.94
C ALA A 229 -4.08 10.45 2.07
N GLY A 230 -5.23 9.85 1.78
CA GLY A 230 -6.25 9.59 2.79
C GLY A 230 -5.81 8.58 3.86
N VAL A 231 -5.06 7.54 3.48
CA VAL A 231 -4.51 6.56 4.41
C VAL A 231 -3.48 7.19 5.33
N LEU A 232 -2.52 7.94 4.79
CA LEU A 232 -1.46 8.59 5.58
C LEU A 232 -2.01 9.73 6.45
N ALA A 233 -3.04 10.45 5.99
CA ALA A 233 -3.78 11.40 6.81
C ALA A 233 -4.64 10.73 7.90
N GLY A 234 -4.85 9.40 7.80
CA GLY A 234 -5.68 8.64 8.73
C GLY A 234 -7.18 8.89 8.57
N THR A 235 -7.61 9.48 7.45
CA THR A 235 -9.02 9.66 7.07
C THR A 235 -9.59 8.40 6.42
N ILE A 236 -8.74 7.60 5.78
CA ILE A 236 -9.02 6.25 5.30
C ILE A 236 -8.30 5.24 6.22
N ARG A 237 -9.02 4.24 6.72
CA ARG A 237 -8.49 3.23 7.64
C ARG A 237 -9.00 1.84 7.28
N ALA A 238 -8.19 0.83 7.55
CA ALA A 238 -8.61 -0.56 7.46
C ALA A 238 -9.70 -0.85 8.52
N HIS A 239 -10.78 -1.47 8.09
CA HIS A 239 -11.92 -1.84 8.93
C HIS A 239 -12.38 -3.26 8.59
N ARG A 240 -12.61 -4.08 9.61
CA ARG A 240 -13.12 -5.44 9.45
C ARG A 240 -14.65 -5.41 9.44
N THR A 241 -15.24 -5.76 8.31
CA THR A 241 -16.69 -5.80 8.09
C THR A 241 -17.22 -7.21 8.31
N PRO A 242 -18.33 -7.42 9.04
CA PRO A 242 -18.91 -8.74 9.26
C PRO A 242 -19.72 -9.24 8.06
N ARG A 243 -20.27 -8.33 7.24
CA ARG A 243 -21.06 -8.63 6.04
C ARG A 243 -20.62 -7.77 4.87
N TYR A 244 -19.77 -8.32 4.01
CA TYR A 244 -19.41 -7.70 2.73
C TYR A 244 -20.15 -8.39 1.59
N SER A 245 -20.91 -7.65 0.79
CA SER A 245 -21.65 -8.23 -0.33
C SER A 245 -21.00 -7.83 -1.66
N ARG A 246 -20.40 -8.81 -2.33
CA ARG A 246 -20.03 -8.72 -3.75
C ARG A 246 -20.87 -9.74 -4.49
N PHE A 247 -21.75 -9.30 -5.38
CA PHE A 247 -22.64 -10.21 -6.14
C PHE A 247 -23.41 -11.20 -5.26
N PHE A 248 -23.96 -10.74 -4.13
CA PHE A 248 -24.84 -11.51 -3.22
C PHE A 248 -24.17 -12.58 -2.34
N LEU A 249 -22.85 -12.78 -2.42
CA LEU A 249 -22.11 -13.61 -1.45
C LEU A 249 -21.63 -12.75 -0.28
N GLU A 250 -22.03 -13.11 0.94
CA GLU A 250 -21.61 -12.42 2.17
C GLU A 250 -20.39 -13.10 2.79
N SER A 251 -19.32 -12.33 3.00
CA SER A 251 -18.16 -12.77 3.76
C SER A 251 -17.57 -11.65 4.60
N ALA A 252 -16.86 -12.01 5.67
CA ALA A 252 -16.09 -11.04 6.42
C ALA A 252 -14.88 -10.60 5.58
N ARG A 253 -14.68 -9.29 5.45
CA ARG A 253 -13.56 -8.70 4.72
C ARG A 253 -12.96 -7.54 5.50
N ILE A 254 -11.68 -7.29 5.30
CA ILE A 254 -11.02 -6.05 5.65
C ILE A 254 -11.16 -5.13 4.44
N VAL A 255 -11.68 -3.92 4.68
CA VAL A 255 -11.80 -2.88 3.64
C VAL A 255 -11.14 -1.60 4.14
N TRP A 256 -10.58 -0.83 3.22
CA TRP A 256 -10.17 0.54 3.48
C TRP A 256 -11.38 1.46 3.33
N THR A 257 -11.72 2.20 4.38
CA THR A 257 -12.92 3.03 4.42
C THR A 257 -12.74 4.27 5.29
N THR A 258 -13.71 5.18 5.27
CA THR A 258 -13.73 6.40 6.06
C THR A 258 -14.57 6.22 7.33
N ARG A 259 -14.28 7.03 8.35
CA ARG A 259 -14.97 7.00 9.64
C ARG A 259 -16.51 7.11 9.54
N PRO A 260 -17.10 7.95 8.67
CA PRO A 260 -18.55 8.02 8.53
C PRO A 260 -19.21 6.67 8.24
N HIS A 261 -18.65 5.86 7.32
CA HIS A 261 -19.23 4.55 6.99
C HIS A 261 -19.18 3.57 8.16
N VAL A 262 -18.11 3.60 8.96
CA VAL A 262 -17.99 2.77 10.16
C VAL A 262 -19.00 3.20 11.23
N ILE A 263 -19.23 4.52 11.38
CA ILE A 263 -20.24 5.04 12.31
C ILE A 263 -21.63 4.57 11.86
N THR A 264 -21.96 4.70 10.58
CA THR A 264 -23.25 4.27 10.03
C THR A 264 -23.47 2.76 10.19
N GLU A 265 -22.44 1.93 9.98
CA GLU A 265 -22.53 0.48 10.21
C GLU A 265 -22.77 0.14 11.69
N ARG A 266 -22.04 0.80 12.60
CA ARG A 266 -22.08 0.48 14.04
C ARG A 266 -23.19 1.17 14.80
N ALA A 267 -23.92 2.08 14.16
CA ALA A 267 -25.05 2.75 14.77
C ALA A 267 -26.00 1.66 15.31
N PRO A 268 -26.29 1.64 16.62
CA PRO A 268 -27.22 0.69 17.16
C PRO A 268 -28.57 0.90 16.48
N ALA A 269 -29.33 -0.18 16.27
CA ALA A 269 -30.70 -0.13 15.75
C ALA A 269 -31.71 0.60 16.70
N GLY A 270 -31.19 1.39 17.64
CA GLY A 270 -31.87 2.14 18.69
C GLY A 270 -30.82 2.71 19.65
N SER A 271 -30.54 4.01 19.55
CA SER A 271 -30.22 4.90 20.69
C SER A 271 -29.62 6.23 20.20
N GLN A 272 -30.49 7.16 19.85
CA GLN A 272 -30.28 8.54 20.24
C GLN A 272 -31.42 8.90 21.19
N ARG A 273 -31.22 8.70 22.49
CA ARG A 273 -32.04 9.42 23.47
C ARG A 273 -31.60 10.88 23.39
N ALA A 274 -32.48 11.75 22.91
CA ALA A 274 -32.33 13.19 23.08
C ALA A 274 -32.28 13.51 24.59
N PRO A 275 -31.44 14.47 25.05
CA PRO A 275 -31.48 14.91 26.43
C PRO A 275 -32.79 15.68 26.71
N PRO A 276 -33.23 15.74 27.98
CA PRO A 276 -34.52 16.30 28.38
C PRO A 276 -34.65 17.81 28.10
#